data_AF-A0A7X9QFX9-F1
#
_entry.id   AF-A0A7X9QFX9-F1
#
_cell.length_a   1.000
_cell.length_b   1.000
_cell.length_c   1.000
_cell.angle_alpha   90.00
_cell.angle_beta   90.00
_cell.angle_gamma   90.00
#
_symmetry.space_group_name_H-M   'P 1'
#
loop_
_entity.id
_entity.type
_entity.pdbx_description
1 polymer ?
#
loop_
_entity_poly.entity_id
_entity_poly.type
_entity_poly.pdbx_seq_one_letter_code
_entity_poly.pdbx_strand_id
1 'polypeptide(L)'
;MAESFDYVAFAQNFEKRHGRPPTSKELETGIDPLEGIVRTHTAEETQAEMARINASYKPRFSERLKSGLSFLGRSGLKALILVIQTPIYLTLLFFNLIKSTIGVFLIWFVSKALIYVAIGVVMDLIHVKSVSDVPEWLRWIGDFFFGKEMFSSEYLIPNFFPHPTFDAWIIGIAIVFFALVATFSKVEET
;
A
#
# COMPACT_ATOMS: atom_id res chain seq x y z
N MET A 1 68.61 -13.68 2.13
CA MET A 1 67.76 -12.49 2.32
C MET A 1 66.40 -12.84 1.78
N ALA A 2 65.37 -12.93 2.63
CA ALA A 2 64.01 -13.22 2.19
C ALA A 2 63.38 -11.93 1.67
N GLU A 3 62.97 -11.90 0.40
CA GLU A 3 62.21 -10.78 -0.17
C GLU A 3 60.94 -10.57 0.64
N SER A 4 60.73 -9.33 1.11
CA SER A 4 59.50 -8.93 1.79
C SER A 4 58.35 -8.94 0.79
N PHE A 5 57.27 -9.66 1.11
CA PHE A 5 56.09 -9.76 0.25
C PHE A 5 55.42 -8.39 0.08
N ASP A 6 55.24 -7.97 -1.18
CA ASP A 6 54.56 -6.71 -1.50
C ASP A 6 53.04 -6.91 -1.54
N TYR A 7 52.41 -6.72 -0.38
CA TYR A 7 50.97 -6.82 -0.20
C TYR A 7 50.18 -5.82 -1.06
N VAL A 8 50.77 -4.69 -1.43
CA VAL A 8 50.12 -3.67 -2.26
C VAL A 8 50.05 -4.16 -3.70
N ALA A 9 51.16 -4.70 -4.21
CA ALA A 9 51.18 -5.32 -5.54
C ALA A 9 50.24 -6.54 -5.63
N PHE A 10 50.17 -7.36 -4.57
CA PHE A 10 49.24 -8.49 -4.50
C PHE A 10 47.78 -8.04 -4.57
N ALA A 11 47.38 -7.06 -3.74
CA ALA A 11 45.99 -6.59 -3.70
C ALA A 11 45.53 -5.98 -5.03
N GLN A 12 46.40 -5.19 -5.68
CA GLN A 12 46.11 -4.63 -7.00
C GLN A 12 45.95 -5.71 -8.07
N ASN A 13 46.81 -6.73 -8.06
CA ASN A 13 46.73 -7.84 -9.01
C ASN A 13 45.51 -8.73 -8.77
N PHE A 14 45.10 -8.92 -7.51
CA PHE A 14 43.91 -9.67 -7.14
C PHE A 14 42.64 -8.94 -7.59
N GLU A 15 42.54 -7.65 -7.32
CA GLU A 15 41.39 -6.82 -7.71
C GLU A 15 41.25 -6.74 -9.23
N LYS A 16 42.36 -6.59 -9.96
CA LYS A 16 42.38 -6.61 -11.43
C LYS A 16 41.86 -7.92 -12.01
N ARG A 17 42.07 -9.05 -11.33
CA ARG A 17 41.63 -10.39 -11.77
C ARG A 17 40.21 -10.74 -11.35
N HIS A 18 39.81 -10.39 -10.13
CA HIS A 18 38.55 -10.83 -9.53
C HIS A 18 37.47 -9.75 -9.43
N GLY A 19 37.78 -8.49 -9.77
CA GLY A 19 36.84 -7.37 -9.71
C GLY A 19 36.34 -7.03 -8.30
N ARG A 20 37.02 -7.55 -7.28
CA ARG A 20 36.78 -7.29 -5.86
C ARG A 20 38.12 -7.23 -5.12
N PRO A 21 38.22 -6.46 -4.03
CA PRO A 21 39.39 -6.53 -3.17
C PRO A 21 39.51 -7.93 -2.52
N PRO A 22 40.73 -8.39 -2.22
CA PRO A 22 40.94 -9.66 -1.51
C PRO A 22 40.34 -9.61 -0.11
N THR A 23 39.79 -10.74 0.32
CA THR A 23 39.26 -10.89 1.69
C THR A 23 40.41 -10.97 2.69
N SER A 24 40.17 -10.64 3.97
CA SER A 24 41.23 -10.72 5.01
C SER A 24 41.90 -12.09 5.01
N LYS A 25 41.14 -13.19 5.01
CA LYS A 25 41.70 -14.54 4.90
C LYS A 25 42.56 -14.76 3.65
N GLU A 26 42.23 -14.17 2.50
CA GLU A 26 43.02 -14.35 1.26
C GLU A 26 44.34 -13.54 1.31
N LEU A 27 44.32 -12.38 1.96
CA LEU A 27 45.51 -11.57 2.26
C LEU A 27 46.43 -12.23 3.28
N GLU A 28 45.87 -12.73 4.39
CA GLU A 28 46.62 -13.33 5.51
C GLU A 28 47.37 -14.59 5.12
N THR A 29 46.81 -15.34 4.18
CA THR A 29 47.39 -16.61 3.76
C THR A 29 48.29 -16.45 2.52
N GLY A 30 48.32 -15.26 1.91
CA GLY A 30 48.96 -15.02 0.60
C GLY A 30 48.43 -15.96 -0.49
N ILE A 31 47.21 -16.46 -0.33
CA ILE A 31 46.63 -17.45 -1.24
C ILE A 31 45.87 -16.67 -2.32
N ASP A 32 46.39 -16.71 -3.53
CA ASP A 32 45.50 -16.60 -4.70
C ASP A 32 44.68 -17.92 -4.76
N PRO A 33 43.34 -17.86 -4.75
CA PRO A 33 42.46 -19.04 -4.81
C PRO A 33 42.77 -20.01 -5.96
N LEU A 34 43.49 -19.55 -6.98
CA LEU A 34 43.94 -20.34 -8.12
C LEU A 34 45.37 -20.89 -8.02
N GLU A 35 46.25 -20.32 -7.17
CA GLU A 35 47.69 -20.69 -7.13
C GLU A 35 48.15 -21.34 -5.81
N GLY A 36 47.34 -21.32 -4.74
CA GLY A 36 47.71 -21.95 -3.46
C GLY A 36 48.66 -21.13 -2.58
N ILE A 37 49.04 -21.68 -1.41
CA ILE A 37 49.62 -20.96 -0.25
C ILE A 37 51.03 -20.42 -0.51
N VAL A 38 51.23 -19.10 -0.36
CA VAL A 38 52.54 -18.45 -0.52
C VAL A 38 53.31 -18.29 0.80
N ARG A 39 52.70 -18.25 2.00
CA ARG A 39 53.32 -18.52 3.34
C ARG A 39 52.35 -18.22 4.50
N THR A 40 52.57 -18.85 5.65
CA THR A 40 51.84 -18.65 6.92
C THR A 40 52.50 -17.61 7.82
N HIS A 41 51.76 -16.55 8.19
CA HIS A 41 52.14 -15.55 9.20
C HIS A 41 51.43 -15.80 10.55
N THR A 42 52.01 -15.31 11.65
CA THR A 42 51.43 -15.39 13.01
C THR A 42 50.39 -14.28 13.26
N ALA A 43 49.32 -14.61 14.00
CA ALA A 43 48.14 -13.77 14.23
C ALA A 43 48.40 -12.33 14.75
N GLU A 44 49.53 -12.11 15.43
CA GLU A 44 49.90 -10.79 15.97
C GLU A 44 50.43 -9.84 14.89
N GLU A 45 51.19 -10.34 13.92
CA GLU A 45 51.69 -9.55 12.78
C GLU A 45 50.52 -9.08 11.91
N THR A 46 49.51 -9.94 11.79
CA THR A 46 48.30 -9.72 11.00
C THR A 46 47.42 -8.61 11.56
N GLN A 47 47.29 -8.52 12.88
CA GLN A 47 46.52 -7.46 13.52
C GLN A 47 47.24 -6.11 13.44
N ALA A 48 48.57 -6.09 13.57
CA ALA A 48 49.37 -4.87 13.45
C ALA A 48 49.34 -4.29 12.03
N GLU A 49 49.39 -5.16 11.00
CA GLU A 49 49.27 -4.74 9.61
C GLU A 49 47.85 -4.31 9.24
N MET A 50 46.80 -5.00 9.73
CA MET A 50 45.42 -4.54 9.55
C MET A 50 45.17 -3.17 10.15
N ALA A 51 45.73 -2.88 11.33
CA ALA A 51 45.64 -1.55 11.95
C ALA A 51 46.31 -0.47 11.08
N ARG A 52 47.44 -0.79 10.44
CA ARG A 52 48.12 0.09 9.48
C ARG A 52 47.32 0.32 8.21
N ILE A 53 46.75 -0.73 7.63
CA ILE A 53 45.93 -0.65 6.40
C ILE A 53 44.67 0.17 6.68
N ASN A 54 43.99 -0.06 7.81
CA ASN A 54 42.76 0.65 8.17
C ASN A 54 43.03 2.13 8.51
N ALA A 55 44.22 2.44 9.06
CA ALA A 55 44.65 3.82 9.27
C ALA A 55 44.99 4.54 7.95
N SER A 56 45.47 3.83 6.93
CA SER A 56 45.90 4.40 5.66
C SER A 56 44.82 4.38 4.56
N TYR A 57 43.82 3.50 4.66
CA TYR A 57 42.79 3.31 3.65
C TYR A 57 41.48 3.99 4.07
N LYS A 58 41.28 5.23 3.64
CA LYS A 58 39.97 5.90 3.69
C LYS A 58 39.19 5.53 2.42
N PRO A 59 38.09 4.75 2.51
CA PRO A 59 37.28 4.45 1.34
C PRO A 59 36.76 5.75 0.72
N ARG A 60 36.81 5.85 -0.61
CA ARG A 60 36.41 7.06 -1.31
C ARG A 60 34.92 7.30 -1.11
N PHE A 61 34.50 8.56 -1.02
CA PHE A 61 33.09 8.94 -0.85
C PHE A 61 32.18 8.26 -1.88
N SER A 62 32.66 8.07 -3.11
CA SER A 62 31.98 7.36 -4.20
C SER A 62 31.68 5.88 -3.91
N GLU A 63 32.54 5.18 -3.15
CA GLU A 63 32.34 3.78 -2.76
C GLU A 63 31.32 3.67 -1.64
N ARG A 64 31.36 4.60 -0.68
CA ARG A 64 30.32 4.74 0.36
C ARG A 64 28.96 5.08 -0.25
N LEU A 65 28.95 5.92 -1.29
CA LEU A 65 27.74 6.26 -2.03
C LEU A 65 27.20 5.06 -2.80
N LYS A 66 28.05 4.32 -3.52
CA LYS A 66 27.65 3.09 -4.23
C LYS A 66 27.09 2.03 -3.28
N SER A 67 27.69 1.85 -2.11
CA SER A 67 27.20 0.93 -1.07
C SER A 67 25.88 1.41 -0.44
N GLY A 68 25.67 2.72 -0.29
CA GLY A 68 24.41 3.29 0.18
C GLY A 68 23.29 3.19 -0.86
N LEU A 69 23.63 3.36 -2.14
CA LEU A 69 22.70 3.23 -3.27
C LEU A 69 22.42 1.77 -3.65
N SER A 70 23.32 0.81 -3.39
CA SER A 70 23.02 -0.61 -3.60
C SER A 70 22.00 -1.15 -2.61
N PHE A 71 21.83 -0.49 -1.44
CA PHE A 71 20.77 -0.77 -0.48
C PHE A 71 19.39 -0.27 -0.97
N LEU A 72 19.37 0.76 -1.84
CA LEU A 72 18.23 1.15 -2.67
C LEU A 72 18.04 0.18 -3.86
N GLY A 73 18.21 -1.12 -3.64
CA GLY A 73 17.86 -2.18 -4.59
C GLY A 73 16.35 -2.20 -4.89
N ARG A 74 15.87 -3.26 -5.55
CA ARG A 74 14.48 -3.41 -6.04
C ARG A 74 13.38 -2.87 -5.11
N SER A 75 13.53 -2.96 -3.79
CA SER A 75 12.57 -2.43 -2.81
C SER A 75 12.59 -0.91 -2.64
N GLY A 76 13.76 -0.26 -2.73
CA GLY A 76 13.90 1.20 -2.64
C GLY A 76 13.40 1.90 -3.90
N LEU A 77 13.67 1.33 -5.08
CA LEU A 77 13.06 1.77 -6.35
C LEU A 77 11.55 1.58 -6.35
N LYS A 78 11.04 0.46 -5.82
CA LYS A 78 9.59 0.26 -5.64
C LYS A 78 8.98 1.29 -4.68
N ALA A 79 9.63 1.59 -3.57
CA ALA A 79 9.18 2.63 -2.64
C ALA A 79 9.19 4.03 -3.29
N LEU A 80 10.20 4.34 -4.11
CA LEU A 80 10.29 5.63 -4.81
C LEU A 80 9.24 5.75 -5.92
N ILE A 81 8.99 4.67 -6.67
CA ILE A 81 7.86 4.57 -7.62
C ILE A 81 6.53 4.69 -6.89
N LEU A 82 6.37 4.06 -5.72
CA LEU A 82 5.16 4.15 -4.91
C LEU A 82 4.94 5.58 -4.43
N VAL A 83 5.98 6.28 -3.95
CA VAL A 83 5.90 7.70 -3.55
C VAL A 83 5.52 8.61 -4.73
N ILE A 84 6.04 8.35 -5.93
CA ILE A 84 5.69 9.11 -7.16
C ILE A 84 4.28 8.77 -7.67
N GLN A 85 3.86 7.51 -7.54
CA GLN A 85 2.53 7.06 -7.94
C GLN A 85 1.44 7.44 -6.91
N THR A 86 1.80 7.61 -5.64
CA THR A 86 0.88 7.98 -4.55
C THR A 86 0.04 9.23 -4.91
N PRO A 87 0.60 10.36 -5.37
CA PRO A 87 -0.22 11.51 -5.77
C PRO A 87 -1.15 11.22 -6.94
N ILE A 88 -0.76 10.35 -7.88
CA ILE A 88 -1.61 9.94 -9.01
C ILE A 88 -2.77 9.07 -8.53
N TYR A 89 -2.50 8.09 -7.67
CA TYR A 89 -3.56 7.25 -7.09
C TYR A 89 -4.47 8.03 -6.16
N LEU A 90 -3.94 8.99 -5.40
CA LEU A 90 -4.73 9.80 -4.48
C LEU A 90 -5.66 10.76 -5.25
N THR A 91 -5.21 11.33 -6.36
CA THR A 91 -6.04 12.17 -7.23
C THR A 91 -7.12 11.34 -7.95
N LEU A 92 -6.78 10.16 -8.47
CA LEU A 92 -7.76 9.22 -9.04
C LEU A 92 -8.80 8.78 -8.00
N LEU A 93 -8.35 8.39 -6.80
CA LEU A 93 -9.21 8.01 -5.69
C LEU A 93 -10.14 9.16 -5.32
N PHE A 94 -9.64 10.40 -5.25
CA PHE A 94 -10.45 11.58 -4.95
C PHE A 94 -11.55 11.83 -6.00
N PHE A 95 -11.23 11.79 -7.30
CA PHE A 95 -12.24 11.93 -8.35
C PHE A 95 -13.25 10.79 -8.35
N ASN A 96 -12.81 9.56 -8.10
CA ASN A 96 -13.69 8.41 -7.97
C ASN A 96 -14.56 8.48 -6.72
N LEU A 97 -14.08 9.07 -5.62
CA LEU A 97 -14.85 9.33 -4.41
C LEU A 97 -16.00 10.31 -4.68
N ILE A 98 -15.75 11.39 -5.43
CA ILE A 98 -16.80 12.34 -5.82
C ILE A 98 -17.85 11.66 -6.72
N LYS A 99 -17.41 10.93 -7.75
CA LYS A 99 -18.32 10.21 -8.66
C LYS A 99 -19.14 9.16 -7.92
N SER A 100 -18.50 8.41 -7.04
CA SER A 100 -19.15 7.41 -6.20
C SER A 100 -20.16 8.04 -5.25
N THR A 101 -19.83 9.19 -4.64
CA THR A 101 -20.75 9.95 -3.79
C THR A 101 -22.04 10.27 -4.55
N ILE A 102 -21.91 10.87 -5.74
CA ILE A 102 -23.07 11.20 -6.59
C ILE A 102 -23.86 9.93 -6.94
N GLY A 103 -23.17 8.87 -7.38
CA GLY A 103 -23.81 7.61 -7.77
C GLY A 103 -24.56 6.92 -6.62
N VAL A 104 -23.95 6.83 -5.45
CA VAL A 104 -24.56 6.21 -4.26
C VAL A 104 -25.77 7.02 -3.80
N PHE A 105 -25.68 8.35 -3.77
CA PHE A 105 -26.85 9.18 -3.43
C PHE A 105 -27.98 9.02 -4.45
N LEU A 106 -27.68 9.00 -5.76
CA LEU A 106 -28.70 8.75 -6.77
C LEU A 106 -29.38 7.40 -6.56
N ILE A 107 -28.62 6.33 -6.35
CA ILE A 107 -29.17 5.00 -6.08
C ILE A 107 -30.01 5.01 -4.80
N TRP A 108 -29.56 5.67 -3.73
CA TRP A 108 -30.28 5.78 -2.47
C TRP A 108 -31.66 6.44 -2.66
N PHE A 109 -31.69 7.63 -3.27
CA PHE A 109 -32.94 8.37 -3.48
C PHE A 109 -33.88 7.66 -4.45
N VAL A 110 -33.36 7.13 -5.57
CA VAL A 110 -34.18 6.40 -6.56
C VAL A 110 -34.75 5.12 -5.94
N SER A 111 -33.93 4.36 -5.20
CA SER A 111 -34.40 3.13 -4.55
C SER A 111 -35.47 3.42 -3.49
N LYS A 112 -35.29 4.47 -2.68
CA LYS A 112 -36.31 4.93 -1.72
C LYS A 112 -37.59 5.37 -2.46
N ALA A 113 -37.50 6.13 -3.54
CA ALA A 113 -38.67 6.53 -4.32
C ALA A 113 -39.44 5.32 -4.88
N LEU A 114 -38.73 4.31 -5.39
CA LEU A 114 -39.35 3.07 -5.88
C LEU A 114 -40.06 2.29 -4.77
N ILE A 115 -39.44 2.16 -3.60
CA ILE A 115 -40.06 1.50 -2.43
C ILE A 115 -41.30 2.28 -1.97
N TYR A 116 -41.23 3.61 -1.95
CA TYR A 116 -42.37 4.46 -1.60
C TYR A 116 -43.57 4.22 -2.51
N VAL A 117 -43.34 4.22 -3.85
CA VAL A 117 -44.39 3.90 -4.82
C VAL A 117 -44.89 2.47 -4.65
N ALA A 118 -44.00 1.51 -4.41
CA ALA A 118 -44.39 0.11 -4.20
C ALA A 118 -45.28 -0.06 -2.96
N ILE A 119 -44.99 0.63 -1.85
CA ILE A 119 -45.86 0.63 -0.66
C ILE A 119 -47.24 1.19 -1.01
N GLY A 120 -47.31 2.30 -1.74
CA GLY A 120 -48.58 2.88 -2.20
C GLY A 120 -49.40 1.90 -3.06
N VAL A 121 -48.76 1.23 -4.02
CA VAL A 121 -49.41 0.20 -4.86
C VAL A 121 -49.89 -0.98 -4.03
N VAL A 122 -49.09 -1.47 -3.08
CA VAL A 122 -49.48 -2.55 -2.18
C VAL A 122 -50.71 -2.14 -1.37
N MET A 123 -50.71 -0.95 -0.76
CA MET A 123 -51.85 -0.44 0.02
C MET A 123 -53.15 -0.40 -0.79
N ASP A 124 -53.07 0.00 -2.06
CA ASP A 124 -54.20 0.01 -2.98
C ASP A 124 -54.71 -1.41 -3.27
N LEU A 125 -53.81 -2.36 -3.55
CA LEU A 125 -54.15 -3.77 -3.81
C LEU A 125 -54.85 -4.45 -2.62
N ILE A 126 -54.44 -4.13 -1.40
CA ILE A 126 -55.06 -4.67 -0.17
C ILE A 126 -56.23 -3.80 0.34
N HIS A 127 -56.67 -2.81 -0.45
CA HIS A 127 -57.82 -1.94 -0.18
C HIS A 127 -57.75 -1.22 1.18
N VAL A 128 -56.55 -0.78 1.57
CA VAL A 128 -56.36 0.01 2.80
C VAL A 128 -56.92 1.41 2.60
N LYS A 129 -57.97 1.74 3.36
CA LYS A 129 -58.69 3.02 3.25
C LYS A 129 -58.11 4.11 4.15
N SER A 130 -57.41 3.71 5.21
CA SER A 130 -56.86 4.64 6.20
C SER A 130 -55.51 4.12 6.71
N VAL A 131 -54.71 5.04 7.23
CA VAL A 131 -53.37 4.72 7.75
C VAL A 131 -53.44 3.84 9.01
N SER A 132 -54.55 3.87 9.75
CA SER A 132 -54.81 2.95 10.87
C SER A 132 -55.07 1.51 10.44
N ASP A 133 -55.50 1.29 9.19
CA ASP A 133 -55.81 -0.04 8.66
C ASP A 133 -54.60 -0.72 8.00
N VAL A 134 -53.42 -0.06 8.02
CA VAL A 134 -52.18 -0.59 7.46
C VAL A 134 -51.76 -1.84 8.24
N PRO A 135 -51.54 -2.99 7.56
CA PRO A 135 -51.15 -4.21 8.25
C PRO A 135 -49.74 -4.07 8.85
N GLU A 136 -49.53 -4.72 9.99
CA GLU A 136 -48.32 -4.57 10.81
C GLU A 136 -47.02 -4.87 10.05
N TRP A 137 -47.04 -5.88 9.17
CA TRP A 137 -45.88 -6.22 8.33
C TRP A 137 -45.50 -5.09 7.37
N LEU A 138 -46.49 -4.40 6.78
CA LEU A 138 -46.25 -3.29 5.85
C LEU A 138 -45.81 -2.04 6.61
N ARG A 139 -46.36 -1.86 7.81
CA ARG A 139 -45.96 -0.81 8.74
C ARG A 139 -44.50 -0.97 9.15
N TRP A 140 -44.08 -2.18 9.48
CA TRP A 140 -42.68 -2.50 9.77
C TRP A 140 -41.75 -2.18 8.60
N ILE A 141 -42.12 -2.52 7.36
CA ILE A 141 -41.34 -2.18 6.16
C ILE A 141 -41.22 -0.67 6.01
N GLY A 142 -42.33 0.06 6.08
CA GLY A 142 -42.31 1.51 5.93
C GLY A 142 -41.55 2.21 7.06
N ASP A 143 -41.68 1.75 8.30
CA ASP A 143 -40.92 2.27 9.44
C ASP A 143 -39.41 2.07 9.27
N PHE A 144 -38.99 0.92 8.74
CA PHE A 144 -37.58 0.62 8.49
C PHE A 144 -37.00 1.50 7.37
N PHE A 145 -37.73 1.69 6.27
CA PHE A 145 -37.24 2.44 5.12
C PHE A 145 -37.49 3.95 5.22
N PHE A 146 -38.51 4.41 5.94
CA PHE A 146 -38.93 5.82 5.96
C PHE A 146 -39.21 6.37 7.36
N GLY A 147 -39.01 5.58 8.40
CA GLY A 147 -39.19 6.00 9.78
C GLY A 147 -40.65 5.93 10.23
N LYS A 148 -40.83 5.97 11.55
CA LYS A 148 -42.13 5.78 12.21
C LYS A 148 -43.18 6.84 11.85
N GLU A 149 -42.73 8.00 11.35
CA GLU A 149 -43.61 9.09 10.96
C GLU A 149 -44.32 8.84 9.62
N MET A 150 -43.87 7.87 8.83
CA MET A 150 -44.44 7.56 7.51
C MET A 150 -45.95 7.35 7.56
N PHE A 151 -46.43 6.64 8.58
CA PHE A 151 -47.84 6.27 8.78
C PHE A 151 -48.47 7.03 9.98
N SER A 152 -48.02 8.26 10.25
CA SER A 152 -48.54 9.05 11.38
C SER A 152 -49.58 10.10 10.98
N SER A 153 -49.60 10.51 9.71
CA SER A 153 -50.56 11.47 9.15
C SER A 153 -51.49 10.81 8.13
N GLU A 154 -52.55 11.51 7.74
CA GLU A 154 -53.46 11.10 6.66
C GLU A 154 -52.74 10.93 5.31
N TYR A 155 -51.61 11.62 5.13
CA TYR A 155 -50.70 11.48 4.01
C TYR A 155 -49.45 10.71 4.40
N LEU A 156 -48.88 9.95 3.47
CA LEU A 156 -47.58 9.29 3.66
C LEU A 156 -46.47 10.34 3.60
N ILE A 157 -45.70 10.48 4.69
CA ILE A 157 -44.57 11.42 4.75
C ILE A 157 -43.26 10.62 4.77
N PRO A 158 -42.57 10.47 3.63
CA PRO A 158 -41.33 9.70 3.59
C PRO A 158 -40.16 10.50 4.17
N ASN A 159 -39.49 9.94 5.17
CA ASN A 159 -38.15 10.41 5.56
C ASN A 159 -37.09 9.58 4.81
N PHE A 160 -36.27 10.24 3.99
CA PHE A 160 -35.21 9.56 3.23
C PHE A 160 -34.00 9.15 4.09
N PHE A 161 -33.90 9.69 5.30
CA PHE A 161 -32.86 9.40 6.29
C PHE A 161 -33.50 9.13 7.67
N PRO A 162 -34.26 8.03 7.82
CA PRO A 162 -34.97 7.73 9.06
C PRO A 162 -34.03 7.33 10.21
N HIS A 163 -32.82 6.88 9.87
CA HIS A 163 -31.81 6.46 10.83
C HIS A 163 -30.50 7.19 10.52
N PRO A 164 -30.39 8.51 10.83
CA PRO A 164 -29.33 9.37 10.30
C PRO A 164 -27.91 8.81 10.49
N THR A 165 -27.62 8.24 11.67
CA THR A 165 -26.30 7.64 11.95
C THR A 165 -26.06 6.36 11.16
N PHE A 166 -27.04 5.46 11.12
CA PHE A 166 -26.91 4.18 10.42
C PHE A 166 -26.87 4.37 8.89
N ASP A 167 -27.73 5.24 8.37
CA ASP A 167 -27.79 5.61 6.96
C ASP A 167 -26.47 6.23 6.52
N ALA A 168 -25.90 7.15 7.32
CA ALA A 168 -24.61 7.75 7.03
C ALA A 168 -23.47 6.73 7.00
N TRP A 169 -23.46 5.74 7.90
CA TRP A 169 -22.47 4.67 7.89
C TRP A 169 -22.59 3.79 6.64
N ILE A 170 -23.80 3.36 6.27
CA ILE A 170 -24.01 2.54 5.07
C ILE A 170 -23.58 3.30 3.82
N ILE A 171 -24.05 4.55 3.67
CA ILE A 171 -23.74 5.39 2.51
C ILE A 171 -22.24 5.67 2.46
N GLY A 172 -21.62 6.03 3.58
CA GLY A 172 -20.18 6.31 3.67
C GLY A 172 -19.33 5.10 3.30
N ILE A 173 -19.65 3.91 3.83
CA ILE A 173 -18.95 2.67 3.52
C ILE A 173 -19.12 2.32 2.03
N ALA A 174 -20.33 2.42 1.49
CA ALA A 174 -20.59 2.16 0.07
C ALA A 174 -19.80 3.11 -0.84
N ILE A 175 -19.75 4.40 -0.51
CA ILE A 175 -18.99 5.41 -1.26
C ILE A 175 -17.51 5.05 -1.29
N VAL A 176 -16.92 4.75 -0.12
CA VAL A 176 -15.50 4.36 -0.04
C VAL A 176 -15.25 3.08 -0.81
N PHE A 177 -16.10 2.07 -0.65
CA PHE A 177 -15.97 0.80 -1.37
C PHE A 177 -15.99 0.98 -2.89
N PHE A 178 -17.01 1.66 -3.43
CA PHE A 178 -17.11 1.89 -4.87
C PHE A 178 -15.98 2.78 -5.40
N ALA A 179 -15.53 3.78 -4.62
CA ALA A 179 -14.37 4.59 -4.99
C ALA A 179 -13.09 3.76 -5.08
N LEU A 180 -12.86 2.85 -4.13
CA LEU A 180 -11.71 1.93 -4.14
C LEU A 180 -11.80 0.97 -5.34
N VAL A 181 -12.96 0.33 -5.55
CA VAL A 181 -13.18 -0.56 -6.70
C VAL A 181 -12.89 0.15 -8.01
N ALA A 182 -13.47 1.33 -8.24
CA ALA A 182 -13.25 2.10 -9.47
C ALA A 182 -11.81 2.59 -9.65
N THR A 183 -11.07 2.77 -8.55
CA THR A 183 -9.67 3.21 -8.58
C THR A 183 -8.74 2.06 -8.92
N PHE A 184 -8.94 0.88 -8.35
CA PHE A 184 -8.06 -0.26 -8.57
C PHE A 184 -8.46 -1.12 -9.77
N SER A 185 -9.73 -1.13 -10.18
CA SER A 185 -10.17 -1.89 -11.37
C SER A 185 -9.59 -1.37 -12.68
N LYS A 186 -9.14 -0.11 -12.73
CA LYS A 186 -8.54 0.50 -13.92
C LYS A 186 -7.03 0.30 -14.03
N VAL A 187 -6.39 -0.22 -12.99
CA VAL A 187 -4.92 -0.28 -12.89
C VAL A 187 -4.37 -1.57 -13.51
N GLU A 188 -5.22 -2.59 -13.70
CA GLU A 188 -4.82 -3.86 -14.31
C GLU A 188 -4.75 -3.82 -15.84
N GLU A 189 -5.27 -2.77 -16.49
CA GLU A 189 -5.32 -2.67 -17.97
C GLU A 189 -4.13 -1.93 -18.60
N THR A 190 -3.12 -1.51 -17.83
CA THR A 190 -1.90 -0.83 -18.33
C THR A 190 -0.63 -1.52 -17.89
#